data_AF-A0A7W1C5S6-F1
#
_entry.id   AF-A0A7W1C5S6-F1
#
_cell.length_a   1.000
_cell.length_b   1.000
_cell.length_c   1.000
_cell.angle_alpha   90.00
_cell.angle_beta   90.00
_cell.angle_gamma   90.00
#
_symmetry.space_group_name_H-M   'P 1'
#
loop_
_entity.id
_entity.type
_entity.pdbx_description
1 polymer ?
#
loop_
_entity_poly.entity_id
_entity_poly.type
_entity_poly.pdbx_seq_one_letter_code
_entity_poly.pdbx_strand_id
1 'polypeptide(L)'
;YAVNTVAFHYMRHPLSAIVGERTRLYVVNVLEFDLINSLHVHANFFHVYRTGTRLEPDDFTDTVMFCQGERHILELDFRHPGRVMMHAHQSEFAELGWMGFFDVRRA
;
A
#
# COMPACT_ATOMS: atom_id res chain seq x y z
N TYR A 1 -0.64 11.21 -10.21
CA TYR A 1 -1.14 10.00 -9.53
C TYR A 1 -1.28 10.27 -8.04
N ALA A 2 -2.18 9.59 -7.34
CA ALA A 2 -2.38 9.80 -5.91
C ALA A 2 -3.06 8.61 -5.23
N VAL A 3 -2.82 8.43 -3.93
CA VAL A 3 -3.69 7.65 -3.04
C VAL A 3 -4.59 8.65 -2.33
N ASN A 4 -5.90 8.43 -2.37
CA ASN A 4 -6.91 9.31 -1.78
C ASN A 4 -6.83 10.76 -2.30
N THR A 5 -6.75 10.91 -3.63
CA THR A 5 -6.92 12.17 -4.42
C THR A 5 -5.75 13.15 -4.48
N VAL A 6 -5.03 13.43 -3.39
CA VAL A 6 -3.99 14.48 -3.38
C VAL A 6 -2.59 13.89 -3.59
N ALA A 7 -1.90 14.31 -4.64
CA ALA A 7 -0.52 13.90 -4.94
C ALA A 7 0.42 14.21 -3.76
N PHE A 8 1.27 13.26 -3.39
CA PHE A 8 2.23 13.36 -2.29
C PHE A 8 1.64 13.67 -0.90
N HIS A 9 0.33 13.50 -0.70
CA HIS A 9 -0.31 13.79 0.59
C HIS A 9 0.37 13.04 1.74
N TYR A 10 0.54 11.72 1.59
CA TYR A 10 1.13 10.85 2.60
C TYR A 10 2.67 10.94 2.69
N MET A 11 3.34 11.73 1.84
CA MET A 11 4.74 12.12 2.07
C MET A 11 4.84 13.17 3.19
N ARG A 12 3.87 14.09 3.22
CA ARG A 12 3.79 15.20 4.18
C ARG A 12 3.02 14.81 5.45
N HIS A 13 2.05 13.92 5.31
CA HIS A 13 1.18 13.43 6.38
C HIS A 13 1.24 11.89 6.44
N PRO A 14 2.33 11.29 6.94
CA PRO A 14 2.46 9.84 6.98
C PRO A 14 1.32 9.13 7.72
N LEU A 15 0.95 7.94 7.26
CA LEU A 15 0.00 7.07 7.94
C LEU A 15 0.61 6.57 9.25
N SER A 16 -0.12 6.63 10.36
CA SER A 16 0.38 6.10 11.64
C SER A 16 0.18 4.59 11.72
N ALA A 17 1.18 3.88 12.24
CA ALA A 17 1.09 2.46 12.56
C ALA A 17 1.89 2.14 13.83
N ILE A 18 1.57 1.02 14.48
CA ILE A 18 2.25 0.58 15.71
C ILE A 18 2.99 -0.73 15.43
N VAL A 19 4.22 -0.84 15.95
CA VAL A 19 5.02 -2.08 15.86
C VAL A 19 4.26 -3.24 16.51
N GLY A 20 4.14 -4.35 15.78
CA GLY A 20 3.48 -5.57 16.26
C GLY A 20 1.95 -5.55 16.19
N GLU A 21 1.32 -4.43 15.82
CA GLU A 21 -0.12 -4.37 15.55
C GLU A 21 -0.43 -4.70 14.09
N ARG A 22 -1.52 -5.46 13.89
CA ARG A 22 -2.01 -5.83 12.56
C ARG A 22 -2.52 -4.60 11.82
N THR A 23 -1.77 -4.19 10.80
CA THR A 23 -2.21 -3.16 9.86
C THR A 23 -2.95 -3.84 8.71
N ARG A 24 -4.22 -3.46 8.52
CA ARG A 24 -5.04 -3.93 7.40
C ARG A 24 -5.35 -2.78 6.46
N LEU A 25 -4.92 -2.91 5.20
CA LEU A 25 -5.16 -1.95 4.14
C LEU A 25 -6.29 -2.44 3.23
N TYR A 26 -7.23 -1.56 2.91
CA TYR A 26 -8.27 -1.80 1.89
C TYR A 26 -7.92 -0.97 0.67
N VAL A 27 -7.39 -1.61 -0.36
CA VAL A 27 -6.82 -0.92 -1.53
C VAL A 27 -7.68 -1.15 -2.75
N VAL A 28 -8.02 -0.07 -3.46
CA VAL A 28 -8.88 -0.08 -4.65
C VAL A 28 -8.16 0.69 -5.75
N ASN A 29 -8.04 0.09 -6.94
CA ASN A 29 -7.55 0.80 -8.11
C ASN A 29 -8.70 1.38 -8.93
N VAL A 30 -8.75 2.71 -9.01
CA VAL A 30 -9.68 3.47 -9.86
C VAL A 30 -8.93 4.34 -10.88
N LEU A 31 -7.67 4.01 -11.16
CA LEU A 31 -6.88 4.68 -12.20
C LEU A 31 -7.48 4.37 -13.58
N GLU A 32 -7.76 5.41 -14.36
CA GLU A 32 -8.57 5.28 -15.58
C GLU A 32 -7.76 4.89 -16.82
N PHE A 33 -6.77 5.71 -17.18
CA PHE A 33 -6.10 5.59 -18.49
C PHE A 33 -4.95 4.58 -18.49
N ASP A 34 -4.18 4.51 -17.42
CA ASP A 34 -3.11 3.53 -17.29
C ASP A 34 -3.67 2.20 -16.80
N LEU A 35 -3.49 1.16 -17.62
CA LEU A 35 -4.21 -0.11 -17.49
C LEU A 35 -3.86 -0.92 -16.23
N ILE A 36 -2.70 -0.67 -15.63
CA ILE A 36 -2.19 -1.42 -14.48
C ILE A 36 -1.59 -0.47 -13.46
N ASN A 37 -1.84 -0.77 -12.19
CA ASN A 37 -1.28 -0.07 -11.05
C ASN A 37 -0.60 -1.08 -10.12
N SER A 38 0.26 -0.64 -9.20
CA SER A 38 0.88 -1.55 -8.23
C SER A 38 1.25 -0.92 -6.89
N LEU A 39 1.00 -1.59 -5.78
CA LEU A 39 1.41 -1.10 -4.47
C LEU A 39 2.62 -1.89 -3.97
N HIS A 40 3.68 -1.19 -3.59
CA HIS A 40 4.84 -1.74 -2.90
C HIS A 40 5.03 -1.08 -1.53
N VAL A 41 5.47 -1.87 -0.53
CA VAL A 41 5.85 -1.37 0.80
C VAL A 41 7.31 -1.75 1.09
N HIS A 42 8.13 -0.75 1.42
CA HIS A 42 9.56 -0.98 1.66
C HIS A 42 9.79 -1.93 2.84
N ALA A 43 10.69 -2.90 2.67
CA ALA A 43 11.19 -3.79 3.72
C ALA A 43 10.10 -4.52 4.55
N ASN A 44 8.88 -4.63 4.03
CA ASN A 44 7.77 -5.32 4.68
C ASN A 44 7.04 -6.19 3.67
N PHE A 45 6.51 -7.32 4.13
CA PHE A 45 5.68 -8.22 3.35
C PHE A 45 4.25 -8.19 3.90
N PHE A 46 3.29 -8.44 3.03
CA PHE A 46 1.88 -8.53 3.37
C PHE A 46 1.25 -9.78 2.78
N HIS A 47 0.23 -10.28 3.49
CA HIS A 47 -0.73 -11.22 2.95
C HIS A 47 -1.72 -10.48 2.04
N VAL A 48 -1.98 -11.02 0.86
CA VAL A 48 -2.92 -10.46 -0.12
C VAL A 48 -4.21 -11.27 -0.11
N TYR A 49 -5.34 -10.62 0.08
CA TYR A 49 -6.66 -11.21 -0.08
C TYR A 49 -7.32 -10.57 -1.30
N ARG A 50 -7.27 -11.26 -2.44
CA ARG A 50 -7.77 -10.76 -3.71
C ARG A 50 -9.28 -10.59 -3.63
N THR A 51 -9.78 -9.40 -3.98
CA THR A 51 -11.20 -9.05 -3.93
C THR A 51 -11.82 -9.06 -2.52
N GLY A 52 -11.08 -9.47 -1.48
CA GLY A 52 -11.54 -9.46 -0.09
C GLY A 52 -12.69 -10.43 0.22
N THR A 53 -12.87 -11.48 -0.59
CA THR A 53 -14.01 -12.42 -0.48
C THR A 53 -13.68 -13.73 0.22
N ARG A 54 -12.43 -13.92 0.64
CA ARG A 54 -11.94 -15.12 1.34
C ARG A 54 -11.25 -14.74 2.63
N LEU A 55 -11.26 -15.68 3.59
CA LEU A 55 -10.58 -15.53 4.89
C LEU A 55 -9.13 -16.03 4.86
N GLU A 56 -8.73 -16.69 3.79
CA GLU A 56 -7.36 -17.16 3.55
C GLU A 56 -6.71 -16.25 2.50
N PRO A 57 -5.43 -15.91 2.65
CA PRO A 57 -4.73 -15.09 1.67
C PRO A 57 -4.38 -15.89 0.41
N ASP A 58 -4.41 -15.22 -0.73
CA ASP A 58 -4.04 -15.78 -2.02
C ASP A 58 -2.51 -15.74 -2.24
N ASP A 59 -1.85 -14.68 -1.74
CA ASP A 59 -0.42 -14.45 -1.92
C ASP A 59 0.26 -13.91 -0.64
N PHE A 60 1.59 -14.00 -0.57
CA PHE A 60 2.44 -13.34 0.43
C PHE A 60 3.62 -12.66 -0.28
N THR A 61 3.65 -11.32 -0.29
CA THR A 61 4.53 -10.52 -1.15
C THR A 61 4.75 -9.13 -0.56
N ASP A 62 5.73 -8.37 -1.07
CA ASP A 62 5.92 -6.94 -0.76
C ASP A 62 5.32 -6.02 -1.82
N THR A 63 4.85 -6.59 -2.93
CA THR A 63 4.37 -5.87 -4.11
C THR A 63 3.17 -6.59 -4.72
N VAL A 64 2.10 -5.87 -5.02
CA VAL A 64 0.93 -6.38 -5.75
C VAL A 64 0.57 -5.48 -6.92
N MET A 65 0.34 -6.06 -8.09
CA MET A 65 -0.16 -5.38 -9.28
C MET A 65 -1.64 -5.67 -9.48
N PHE A 66 -2.40 -4.67 -9.93
CA PHE A 66 -3.84 -4.79 -10.10
C PHE A 66 -4.38 -3.75 -11.11
N CYS A 67 -5.23 -4.22 -12.02
CA CYS A 67 -5.86 -3.47 -13.10
C CYS A 67 -6.97 -2.54 -12.60
N GLN A 68 -7.53 -1.71 -13.49
CA GLN A 68 -8.67 -0.86 -13.17
C GLN A 68 -9.85 -1.66 -12.59
N GLY A 69 -10.42 -1.21 -11.48
CA GLY A 69 -11.52 -1.86 -10.78
C GLY A 69 -11.13 -3.02 -9.86
N GLU A 70 -9.89 -3.52 -9.95
CA GLU A 70 -9.39 -4.49 -9.00
C GLU A 70 -9.11 -3.86 -7.62
N ARG A 71 -9.33 -4.66 -6.58
CA ARG A 71 -9.20 -4.26 -5.19
C ARG A 71 -8.82 -5.44 -4.30
N HIS A 72 -8.05 -5.19 -3.27
CA HIS A 72 -7.52 -6.22 -2.38
C HIS A 72 -7.56 -5.74 -0.93
N ILE A 73 -7.58 -6.70 0.01
CA ILE A 73 -7.20 -6.45 1.40
C ILE A 73 -5.75 -6.87 1.55
N LEU A 74 -4.91 -6.03 2.15
CA LEU A 74 -3.52 -6.33 2.45
C LEU A 74 -3.32 -6.34 3.96
N GLU A 75 -2.63 -7.33 4.49
CA GLU A 75 -2.34 -7.43 5.92
C GLU A 75 -0.85 -7.57 6.20
N LEU A 76 -0.32 -6.67 7.01
CA LEU A 76 1.07 -6.66 7.43
C LEU A 76 1.23 -6.23 8.89
N ASP A 77 2.32 -6.73 9.48
CA ASP A 77 2.75 -6.40 10.84
C ASP A 77 4.13 -5.74 10.75
N PHE A 78 4.24 -4.47 11.13
CA PHE A 78 5.53 -3.77 11.13
C PHE A 78 6.40 -4.28 12.27
N ARG A 79 7.65 -4.68 11.95
CA ARG A 79 8.59 -5.27 12.93
C ARG A 79 9.50 -4.24 13.60
N HIS A 80 9.70 -3.08 12.97
CA HIS A 80 10.62 -2.05 13.43
C HIS A 80 9.96 -0.67 13.34
N PRO A 81 10.23 0.24 14.30
CA PRO A 81 9.75 1.61 14.22
C PRO A 81 10.53 2.41 13.16
N GLY A 82 9.94 3.50 12.68
CA GLY A 82 10.54 4.40 11.71
C GLY A 82 9.63 4.69 10.53
N ARG A 83 10.16 5.41 9.54
CA ARG A 83 9.46 5.71 8.30
C ARG A 83 9.62 4.57 7.30
N VAL A 84 8.50 4.01 6.85
CA VAL A 84 8.44 2.97 5.82
C VAL A 84 7.73 3.52 4.60
N MET A 85 8.41 3.54 3.45
CA MET A 85 7.81 4.09 2.23
C MET A 85 6.80 3.11 1.63
N MET A 86 5.71 3.65 1.10
CA MET A 86 4.79 2.94 0.22
C MET A 86 4.56 3.74 -1.06
N HIS A 87 4.58 3.08 -2.21
CA HIS A 87 4.44 3.77 -3.49
C HIS A 87 4.03 2.83 -4.63
N ALA A 88 3.72 3.45 -5.76
CA ALA A 88 3.65 2.78 -7.05
C ALA A 88 4.95 2.05 -7.37
N HIS A 89 4.97 0.77 -7.73
CA HIS A 89 6.18 0.16 -8.30
C HIS A 89 6.38 0.44 -9.80
N GLN A 90 5.63 1.42 -10.32
CA GLN A 90 5.89 2.12 -11.59
C GLN A 90 6.51 3.48 -11.24
N SER A 91 7.78 3.71 -11.60
CA SER A 91 8.50 4.93 -11.21
C SER A 91 7.78 6.21 -11.64
N GLU A 92 7.20 6.23 -12.84
CA GLU A 92 6.42 7.37 -13.34
C GLU A 92 5.29 7.76 -12.37
N PHE A 93 4.51 6.79 -11.89
CA PHE A 93 3.37 7.08 -11.02
C PHE A 93 3.83 7.55 -9.65
N ALA A 94 4.90 6.97 -9.13
CA ALA A 94 5.50 7.37 -7.87
C ALA A 94 6.03 8.81 -7.94
N GLU A 95 6.85 9.11 -8.94
CA GLU A 95 7.47 10.42 -9.18
C GLU A 95 6.45 11.52 -9.52
N LEU A 96 5.26 11.15 -10.01
CA LEU A 96 4.15 12.06 -10.29
C LEU A 96 3.03 12.02 -9.23
N GLY A 97 3.31 11.50 -8.02
CA GLY A 97 2.49 11.75 -6.83
C GLY A 97 2.04 10.54 -6.01
N TRP A 98 2.09 9.32 -6.56
CA TRP A 98 1.71 8.11 -5.83
C TRP A 98 2.87 7.57 -4.97
N MET A 99 3.20 8.33 -3.92
CA MET A 99 4.13 7.92 -2.88
C MET A 99 3.70 8.47 -1.52
N GLY A 100 4.09 7.77 -0.47
CA GLY A 100 3.86 8.18 0.92
C GLY A 100 4.65 7.33 1.91
N PHE A 101 4.47 7.61 3.19
CA PHE A 101 5.09 6.86 4.27
C PHE A 101 4.06 6.35 5.26
N PHE A 102 4.38 5.22 5.89
CA PHE A 102 3.94 4.90 7.24
C PHE A 102 4.96 5.49 8.23
N ASP A 103 4.48 6.14 9.29
CA ASP A 103 5.23 6.50 10.48
C ASP A 103 4.94 5.47 11.58
N VAL A 104 5.81 4.46 11.65
CA VAL A 104 5.65 3.31 12.56
C VAL A 104 6.26 3.65 13.91
N ARG A 105 5.45 3.58 14.97
CA ARG A 105 5.86 3.91 16.34
C ARG A 105 5.78 2.70 17.25
N ARG A 106 6.43 2.79 18.41
CA ARG A 106 6.15 1.88 19.52
C ARG A 106 4.90 2.38 20.24
N ALA A 107 4.10 1.46 20.78
CA ALA A 107 3.01 1.77 21.69
C ALA A 107 3.50 2.47 22.97
#